data_AF-A0AAW3MXU4-F1
#
_entry.id   AF-A0AAW3MXU4-F1
#
_cell.length_a   1.000
_cell.length_b   1.000
_cell.length_c   1.000
_cell.angle_alpha   90.00
_cell.angle_beta   90.00
_cell.angle_gamma   90.00
#
_symmetry.space_group_name_H-M   'P 1'
#
loop_
_entity.id
_entity.type
_entity.pdbx_description
1 polymer ?
#
loop_
_entity_poly.entity_id
_entity_poly.type
_entity_poly.pdbx_seq_one_letter_code
_entity_poly.pdbx_strand_id
1 'polypeptide(L)' 'MLTFKMDASGLLEVTETIMSATTTKVAHWYFDTRNWLASGLGLKNETPKWPMREEEIQWVKQHYLPKVQTVNSN' A
#
# COMPACT_ATOMS: atom_id res chain seq x y z
N MET A 1 12.64 -4.62 0.63
CA MET A 1 12.04 -4.66 -0.73
C MET A 1 10.60 -4.19 -0.62
N LEU A 2 10.16 -3.31 -1.52
CA LEU A 2 8.76 -2.87 -1.59
C LEU A 2 8.14 -3.42 -2.87
N THR A 3 6.90 -3.89 -2.77
CA THR A 3 6.08 -4.26 -3.93
C THR A 3 4.76 -3.53 -3.87
N PHE A 4 4.26 -3.11 -5.05
CA PHE A 4 3.09 -2.26 -5.19
C PHE A 4 2.11 -2.93 -6.14
N LYS A 5 0.87 -3.15 -5.68
CA LYS A 5 -0.22 -3.70 -6.48
C LYS A 5 -1.45 -2.83 -6.32
N MET A 6 -2.15 -2.56 -7.40
CA MET A 6 -3.43 -1.87 -7.36
C MET A 6 -4.49 -2.75 -8.00
N ASP A 7 -5.64 -2.82 -7.37
CA ASP A 7 -6.80 -3.51 -7.91
C ASP A 7 -7.67 -2.58 -8.77
N ALA A 8 -8.71 -3.13 -9.38
CA ALA A 8 -9.67 -2.36 -10.17
C ALA A 8 -10.57 -1.44 -9.31
N SER A 9 -10.64 -1.67 -8.00
CA SER A 9 -11.42 -0.87 -7.06
C SER A 9 -10.70 0.39 -6.59
N GLY A 10 -9.40 0.54 -6.90
CA GLY A 10 -8.56 1.66 -6.46
C GLY A 10 -7.88 1.42 -5.11
N LEU A 11 -7.89 0.18 -4.62
CA LEU A 11 -7.12 -0.24 -3.46
C LEU A 11 -5.68 -0.54 -3.87
N LEU A 12 -4.76 0.22 -3.29
CA LEU A 12 -3.33 0.02 -3.40
C LEU A 12 -2.82 -0.83 -2.23
N GLU A 13 -2.24 -1.98 -2.53
CA GLU A 13 -1.48 -2.81 -1.60
C GLU A 13 0.02 -2.52 -1.76
N VAL A 14 0.68 -2.22 -0.64
CA VAL A 14 2.12 -2.06 -0.52
C VAL A 14 2.65 -3.10 0.44
N THR A 15 3.39 -4.09 -0.09
CA THR A 15 4.06 -5.07 0.76
C THR A 15 5.50 -4.67 0.97
N GLU A 16 5.87 -4.47 2.22
CA GLU A 16 7.23 -4.20 2.66
C GLU A 16 7.85 -5.47 3.23
N THR A 17 8.92 -5.93 2.62
CA THR A 17 9.73 -7.06 3.10
C THR A 17 11.08 -6.55 3.59
N ILE A 18 11.30 -6.63 4.90
CA ILE A 18 12.55 -6.25 5.55
C ILE A 18 13.29 -7.55 5.90
N MET A 19 14.42 -7.77 5.24
CA MET A 19 15.28 -8.93 5.49
C MET A 19 16.51 -8.48 6.27
N SER A 20 16.79 -9.16 7.38
CA SER A 20 18.06 -9.10 8.11
C SER A 20 18.74 -10.47 8.05
N ALA A 21 19.97 -10.57 8.55
CA ALA A 21 20.72 -11.83 8.56
C ALA A 21 20.00 -12.99 9.28
N THR A 22 19.06 -12.69 10.18
CA THR A 22 18.39 -13.67 11.04
C THR A 22 16.87 -13.61 10.98
N THR A 23 16.28 -12.63 10.30
CA THR A 23 14.82 -12.44 10.33
C THR A 23 14.32 -11.82 9.03
N THR A 24 13.22 -12.35 8.51
CA THR A 24 12.43 -11.69 7.47
C THR A 24 11.14 -11.20 8.12
N LYS A 25 10.89 -9.89 8.06
CA LYS A 25 9.62 -9.27 8.45
C LYS A 25 8.88 -8.84 7.20
N VAL A 26 7.58 -9.10 7.17
CA VAL A 26 6.70 -8.65 6.09
C VAL A 26 5.59 -7.81 6.71
N ALA A 27 5.42 -6.60 6.20
CA ALA A 27 4.31 -5.72 6.53
C ALA A 27 3.48 -5.45 5.27
N HIS A 28 2.16 -5.39 5.44
CA HIS A 28 1.22 -5.11 4.36
C HIS A 28 0.46 -3.82 4.68
N TRP A 29 0.67 -2.80 3.85
CA TRP A 29 -0.02 -1.52 3.94
C TRP A 29 -1.05 -1.42 2.82
N TYR A 30 -2.25 -0.96 3.15
CA TYR A 30 -3.36 -0.81 2.20
C TYR A 30 -3.81 0.64 2.17
N PHE A 31 -4.02 1.16 0.96
CA PHE A 31 -4.45 2.53 0.72
C PHE A 31 -5.63 2.52 -0.25
N ASP A 32 -6.80 2.99 0.19
CA ASP A 32 -7.91 3.28 -0.70
C ASP A 32 -7.66 4.64 -1.34
N THR A 33 -7.30 4.65 -2.61
CA THR A 33 -6.90 5.87 -3.34
C THR A 33 -8.10 6.66 -3.85
N ARG A 34 -9.31 6.11 -3.75
CA ARG A 34 -10.57 6.81 -4.11
C ARG A 34 -11.09 7.61 -2.92
N ASN A 35 -11.06 7.01 -1.74
CA ASN A 35 -11.54 7.63 -0.50
C ASN A 35 -10.41 8.22 0.37
N TRP A 36 -9.15 8.02 -0.03
CA TRP A 36 -7.95 8.41 0.71
C TRP A 36 -7.94 7.89 2.16
N LEU A 37 -8.10 6.57 2.28
CA LEU A 37 -8.01 5.87 3.56
C LEU A 37 -6.76 4.97 3.60
N ALA A 38 -6.17 4.80 4.78
CA ALA A 38 -5.01 3.93 5.00
C ALA A 38 -5.28 2.87 6.07
N SER A 39 -4.56 1.75 5.97
CA SER A 39 -4.42 0.75 7.04
C SER A 39 -3.40 1.25 8.08
N GLY A 40 -3.55 0.86 9.34
CA GLY A 40 -2.75 1.41 10.44
C GLY A 40 -1.76 0.42 11.07
N LEU A 41 -1.98 -0.88 10.92
CA LEU A 41 -1.26 -1.92 11.66
C LEU A 41 -0.27 -2.71 10.80
N GLY A 42 -0.28 -2.53 9.49
CA GLY A 42 0.63 -3.23 8.58
C GLY A 42 0.31 -4.72 8.44
N LEU A 43 -0.95 -5.11 8.69
CA LEU A 43 -1.39 -6.50 8.70
C LEU A 43 -1.96 -6.90 7.35
N LYS A 44 -1.73 -8.15 6.94
CA LYS A 44 -2.28 -8.69 5.69
C LYS A 44 -3.82 -8.62 5.69
N ASN A 45 -4.38 -8.15 4.58
CA ASN A 45 -5.82 -7.93 4.37
C ASN A 45 -6.46 -6.94 5.36
N GLU A 46 -5.68 -6.06 6.00
CA GLU A 46 -6.24 -5.02 6.86
C GLU A 46 -7.05 -4.02 6.04
N THR A 47 -8.27 -3.72 6.49
CA THR A 47 -9.13 -2.74 5.84
C THR A 47 -8.62 -1.31 6.10
N PRO A 48 -8.38 -0.50 5.05
CA PRO A 48 -8.06 0.90 5.23
C PRO A 48 -9.27 1.64 5.81
N LYS A 49 -9.10 2.24 6.98
CA LYS A 49 -10.18 2.91 7.74
C LYS A 49 -9.78 4.28 8.26
N TRP A 50 -8.48 4.57 8.23
CA TRP A 50 -7.94 5.82 8.77
C TRP A 50 -7.86 6.85 7.66
N PRO A 51 -8.52 8.02 7.79
CA PRO A 51 -8.41 9.06 6.79
C PRO A 51 -6.97 9.55 6.71
N MET A 52 -6.46 9.62 5.48
CA MET A 52 -5.14 10.16 5.21
C MET A 52 -5.18 11.69 5.28
N ARG A 53 -4.09 12.28 5.75
CA ARG A 53 -3.84 13.72 5.67
C ARG A 53 -3.40 14.08 4.26
N GLU A 54 -3.56 15.34 3.90
CA GLU A 54 -3.15 15.85 2.58
C GLU A 54 -1.68 15.55 2.25
N GLU A 55 -0.79 15.70 3.23
CA GLU A 55 0.64 15.37 3.08
C GLU A 55 0.87 13.90 2.72
N GLU A 56 0.13 12.99 3.33
CA GLU A 56 0.21 11.54 3.08
C GLU A 56 -0.36 11.21 1.70
N ILE A 57 -1.46 11.86 1.31
CA ILE A 57 -2.08 11.73 -0.01
C ILE A 57 -1.08 12.12 -1.10
N GLN A 58 -0.46 13.30 -0.96
CA GLN A 58 0.52 13.78 -1.93
C GLN A 58 1.73 12.85 -2.00
N TRP A 59 2.19 12.36 -0.86
CA TRP A 59 3.29 11.41 -0.82
C TRP A 59 2.95 10.10 -1.56
N VAL A 60 1.75 9.53 -1.33
CA VAL A 60 1.30 8.31 -2.03
C VAL A 60 1.20 8.56 -3.54
N LYS A 61 0.67 9.71 -3.95
CA LYS A 61 0.61 10.11 -5.37
C LYS A 61 1.98 10.21 -6.03
N GLN A 62 2.97 10.74 -5.32
CA GLN A 62 4.30 10.98 -5.87
C GLN A 62 5.20 9.74 -5.84
N HIS A 63 5.07 8.89 -4.82
CA HIS A 63 6.04 7.81 -4.56
C HIS A 63 5.50 6.41 -4.77
N TYR A 64 4.21 6.17 -4.54
CA TYR A 64 3.62 4.82 -4.61
C TYR A 64 2.86 4.61 -5.92
N LEU A 65 1.91 5.48 -6.26
CA LEU A 65 1.10 5.33 -7.48
C LEU A 65 1.93 5.14 -8.76
N PRO A 66 3.05 5.87 -8.98
CA PRO A 66 3.84 5.69 -10.20
C PRO A 66 4.56 4.34 -10.28
N LYS A 67 4.67 3.61 -9.16
CA LYS A 67 5.38 2.32 -9.06
C LYS A 67 4.42 1.13 -9.09
N VAL A 68 3.13 1.39 -9.15
CA VAL A 68 2.09 0.36 -9.18
C VAL A 68 2.20 -0.44 -10.47
N GLN A 69 2.36 -1.74 -10.33
CA GLN A 69 2.09 -2.66 -11.42
C GLN A 69 0.57 -2.84 -11.48
N THR A 70 -0.04 -2.32 -12.55
CA THR A 70 -1.46 -2.55 -12.81
C THR A 70 -1.62 -4.03 -13.12
N VAL A 71 -2.29 -4.77 -12.22
CA VAL A 71 -2.60 -6.17 -12.49
C VAL A 71 -3.80 -6.17 -13.43
N ASN A 72 -3.55 -6.07 -14.73
CA ASN A 72 -4.59 -6.24 -15.74
C ASN A 72 -5.14 -7.66 -15.60
N SER A 73 -6.37 -7.78 -15.09
CA SER A 73 -7.17 -8.98 -15.24
C SER A 73 -7.41 -9.16 -16.75
N ASN A 74 -6.76 -10.16 -17.35
CA ASN A 74 -7.18 -10.73 -18.63
C ASN A 74 -8.59 -11.32 -18.51
#